data_AF-A0A3L7JVB3-F1
#
_entry.id   AF-A0A3L7JVB3-F1
#
_cell.length_a   1.000
_cell.length_b   1.000
_cell.length_c   1.000
_cell.angle_alpha   90.00
_cell.angle_beta   90.00
_cell.angle_gamma   90.00
#
_symmetry.space_group_name_H-M   'P 1'
#
loop_
_entity.id
_entity.type
_entity.pdbx_description
1 polymer ?
#
loop_
_entity_poly.entity_id
_entity_poly.type
_entity_poly.pdbx_seq_one_letter_code
_entity_poly.pdbx_strand_id
1 'polypeptide(L)' 'MDIDLFPSKHELIDIFESEPSGLDEDMPWYYNQLRFVLKRNESVLEAEIMPSVSDVKLRLHN' A
#
# COMPACT_ATOMS: atom_id res chain seq x y z
N MET A 1 -16.11 3.69 -20.18
CA MET A 1 -16.06 2.70 -19.10
C MET A 1 -14.72 2.89 -18.46
N ASP A 2 -14.66 3.68 -17.40
CA ASP A 2 -13.42 3.85 -16.65
C ASP A 2 -13.21 2.56 -15.86
N ILE A 3 -12.26 1.77 -16.32
CA ILE A 3 -11.72 0.67 -15.52
C ILE A 3 -10.62 1.33 -14.71
N ASP A 4 -10.95 1.85 -13.54
CA ASP A 4 -9.94 2.17 -12.53
C ASP A 4 -9.32 0.85 -12.10
N LEU A 5 -8.25 0.45 -12.78
CA LEU A 5 -7.60 -0.86 -12.66
C LEU A 5 -6.87 -1.07 -11.32
N PHE A 6 -6.79 -0.03 -10.49
CA PHE A 6 -6.01 -0.05 -9.25
C PHE A 6 -6.80 0.55 -8.08
N PRO A 7 -6.74 -0.04 -6.87
CA PRO A 7 -7.46 0.47 -5.72
C PRO A 7 -7.06 1.92 -5.39
N SER A 8 -8.04 2.72 -4.98
CA SER A 8 -7.80 4.05 -4.44
C SER A 8 -7.00 3.99 -3.12
N LYS A 9 -6.44 5.14 -2.70
CA LYS A 9 -5.71 5.23 -1.42
C LYS A 9 -6.56 4.76 -0.23
N HIS A 10 -7.84 5.14 -0.17
CA HIS A 10 -8.74 4.77 0.92
C HIS A 10 -9.01 3.26 0.93
N GLU A 11 -9.22 2.64 -0.23
CA GLU A 11 -9.39 1.19 -0.33
C GLU A 11 -8.13 0.43 0.12
N LEU A 12 -6.93 0.94 -0.21
CA LEU A 12 -5.68 0.35 0.30
C LEU A 12 -5.57 0.46 1.82
N ILE A 13 -5.93 1.61 2.39
CA ILE A 13 -5.96 1.80 3.84
C ILE A 13 -6.92 0.82 4.50
N ASP A 14 -8.11 0.62 3.91
CA ASP A 14 -9.09 -0.35 4.42
C ASP A 14 -8.58 -1.80 4.34
N ILE A 15 -7.92 -2.17 3.23
CA ILE A 15 -7.35 -3.51 3.04
C ILE A 15 -6.24 -3.80 4.06
N PHE A 16 -5.34 -2.85 4.29
CA PHE A 16 -4.18 -3.02 5.17
C PHE A 16 -4.41 -2.53 6.60
N GLU A 17 -5.60 -1.99 6.89
CA GLU A 17 -6.00 -1.41 8.18
C GLU A 17 -4.96 -0.45 8.77
N SER A 18 -4.25 0.27 7.89
CA SER A 18 -3.15 1.16 8.25
C SER A 18 -2.93 2.25 7.22
N GLU A 19 -2.45 3.41 7.68
CA GLU A 19 -1.97 4.47 6.80
C GLU A 19 -0.60 4.08 6.21
N PRO A 20 -0.32 4.38 4.93
CA PRO A 20 0.98 4.14 4.35
C PRO A 20 2.04 5.08 4.97
N SER A 21 3.22 4.54 5.23
CA SER A 21 4.35 5.28 5.78
C SER A 21 5.39 5.64 4.71
N GLY A 22 6.23 6.64 5.01
CA GLY A 22 7.36 7.03 4.15
C GLY A 22 6.97 7.81 2.89
N LEU A 23 5.82 8.48 2.91
CA LEU A 23 5.37 9.31 1.79
C LEU A 23 6.16 10.62 1.71
N ASP A 24 6.48 11.03 0.49
CA ASP A 24 6.82 12.40 0.15
C ASP A 24 5.53 13.24 0.07
N GLU A 25 5.41 14.24 0.95
CA GLU A 25 4.22 15.10 1.08
C GLU A 25 4.01 16.00 -0.14
N ASP A 26 5.07 16.29 -0.91
CA ASP A 26 5.01 17.12 -2.11
C ASP A 26 4.56 16.31 -3.35
N MET A 27 4.42 14.98 -3.21
CA MET A 27 4.08 14.07 -4.31
C MET A 27 2.69 13.44 -4.11
N PRO A 28 1.86 13.34 -5.17
CA PRO A 28 0.60 12.59 -5.09
C PRO A 28 0.86 11.13 -4.68
N TRP A 29 -0.02 10.57 -3.86
CA TRP A 29 0.12 9.21 -3.31
C TRP A 29 0.37 8.14 -4.39
N TYR A 30 -0.23 8.29 -5.58
CA TYR A 30 -0.11 7.33 -6.68
C TYR A 30 1.32 7.19 -7.21
N TYR A 31 2.14 8.23 -7.06
CA TYR A 31 3.54 8.25 -7.47
C TYR A 31 4.50 7.93 -6.33
N ASN A 32 4.00 7.79 -5.10
CA ASN A 32 4.79 7.43 -3.94
C ASN A 32 5.03 5.91 -3.85
N GLN A 33 6.03 5.53 -3.05
CA GLN A 33 6.15 4.18 -2.52
C GLN A 33 5.32 4.08 -1.24
N LEU A 34 4.20 3.35 -1.32
CA LEU A 34 3.31 3.13 -0.19
C LEU A 34 3.82 1.94 0.62
N ARG A 35 4.12 2.14 1.91
CA ARG A 35 4.47 1.03 2.82
C ARG A 35 3.38 0.83 3.87
N PHE A 36 2.73 -0.33 3.81
CA PHE A 36 1.70 -0.77 4.76
C PHE A 36 2.22 -1.92 5.64
N VAL A 37 1.69 -2.02 6.86
CA VAL A 37 2.00 -3.11 7.80
C VAL A 37 0.70 -3.61 8.43
N LEU A 38 0.30 -4.82 8.06
CA LEU A 38 -0.87 -5.50 8.61
C LEU A 38 -0.41 -6.56 9.63
N LYS A 39 -0.92 -6.48 10.86
CA LYS A 39 -0.59 -7.42 11.94
C LYS A 39 -1.80 -8.28 12.31
N ARG A 40 -1.61 -9.59 12.40
CA ARG A 40 -2.62 -10.57 12.81
C ARG A 40 -1.98 -11.62 13.71
N ASN A 41 -2.31 -11.59 15.01
CA ASN A 41 -1.71 -12.49 16.01
C ASN A 41 -0.17 -12.40 15.97
N GLU A 42 0.50 -13.52 15.68
CA GLU A 42 1.95 -13.63 15.55
C GLU A 42 2.46 -13.39 14.12
N SER A 43 1.59 -13.01 13.17
CA SER A 43 1.99 -12.79 11.78
C SER A 43 1.96 -11.31 11.41
N VAL A 44 2.97 -10.89 10.67
CA VAL A 44 3.14 -9.55 10.12
C VAL A 44 3.26 -9.64 8.60
N LEU A 45 2.34 -8.97 7.90
CA LEU A 45 2.40 -8.74 6.46
C LEU A 45 2.86 -7.31 6.21
N GLU A 46 4.04 -7.16 5.60
CA GLU A 46 4.47 -5.89 5.02
C GLU A 46 4.14 -5.86 3.53
N ALA A 47 3.57 -4.75 3.09
CA ALA A 47 3.33 -4.47 1.68
C ALA A 47 4.03 -3.18 1.28
N GLU A 48 4.87 -3.24 0.24
CA GLU A 48 5.44 -2.08 -0.44
C GLU A 48 4.83 -2.02 -1.83
N ILE A 49 4.15 -0.92 -2.17
CA ILE A 49 3.42 -0.75 -3.42
C ILE A 49 3.83 0.55 -4.09
N MET A 50 4.20 0.49 -5.36
CA MET A 50 4.40 1.66 -6.21
C MET A 50 3.41 1.62 -7.37
N PRO A 51 2.24 2.27 -7.24
CA PRO A 51 1.15 2.16 -8.21
C PRO A 51 1.57 2.59 -9.63
N SER A 52 2.28 3.71 -9.73
CA SER A 52 2.70 4.33 -11.00
C SER A 52 3.58 3.45 -11.89
N VAL A 53 4.29 2.49 -11.31
CA VAL A 53 5.19 1.56 -12.02
C VAL A 53 4.73 0.11 -11.92
N SER A 54 3.52 -0.13 -11.39
CA SER A 54 2.95 -1.47 -11.22
C SER A 54 3.86 -2.44 -10.45
N ASP A 55 4.56 -1.95 -9.42
CA ASP A 55 5.42 -2.77 -8.55
C ASP A 55 4.72 -3.04 -7.21
N VAL A 56 4.73 -4.31 -6.79
CA VAL A 56 4.16 -4.78 -5.53
C VAL A 56 5.09 -5.80 -4.90
N LYS A 57 5.51 -5.55 -3.67
CA LYS A 57 6.32 -6.47 -2.86
C LYS A 57 5.57 -6.79 -1.58
N LEU A 58 5.40 -8.09 -1.33
CA LEU A 58 4.76 -8.61 -0.13
C LEU A 58 5.78 -9.44 0.66
N ARG A 59 5.88 -9.19 1.97
CA ARG A 59 6.72 -9.96 2.88
C ARG A 59 5.87 -10.40 4.08
N LEU A 60 5.68 -11.70 4.21
CA LEU A 60 5.03 -12.31 5.39
C LEU A 60 6.11 -12.88 6.31
N HIS A 61 6.06 -12.52 7.58
CA HIS A 61 6.93 -13.05 8.62
C HIS A 61 6.20 -13.13 9.96
N ASN A 62 6.85 -13.74 10.96
CA ASN A 62 6.38 -13.80 12.34
C ASN A 62 7.21 -12.87 13.22
#